data_AF-A0A1R2AKN9-F1
#
_entry.id   AF-A0A1R2AKN9-F1
#
_cell.length_a   1.000
_cell.length_b   1.000
_cell.length_c   1.000
_cell.angle_alpha   90.00
_cell.angle_beta   90.00
_cell.angle_gamma   90.00
#
_symmetry.space_group_name_H-M   'P 1'
#
loop_
_entity.id
_entity.type
_entity.pdbx_description
1 polymer ?
#
loop_
_entity_poly.entity_id
_entity_poly.type
_entity_poly.pdbx_seq_one_letter_code
_entity_poly.pdbx_strand_id
1 'polypeptide(L)'
;MMNSISTHESFNYYSIWSSPFGIIVGKTDTFYETTFIQSVTYIIAVTTNMIIMLNMIISILGDVFDEFQLNAEIYNYTEMAQVILEIDQISSFLGSSENYKYLHVCIHAYEATGNEWKGKTIDMRDYLKDEFFTKYLKPSLDENQKQISEEVKSISGEVKTICEEMKGVKAIENKVQIISEEIKGVKMIENKVQIISEEVKAACEEIKSVKMIENKVQTISEEVKAVSEEMKTSMNNLNNRVEDIESNISNIQGSIELVLKILNK
;
A
#
# COMPACT_ATOMS: atom_id res chain seq x y z
N MET A 1 -2.49 -25.46 -85.45
CA MET A 1 -3.64 -24.92 -86.22
C MET A 1 -3.25 -23.71 -87.07
N MET A 2 -2.74 -22.62 -86.50
CA MET A 2 -2.33 -21.43 -87.28
C MET A 2 -1.19 -21.72 -88.29
N ASN A 3 -0.24 -22.60 -87.92
CA ASN A 3 0.81 -23.07 -88.83
C ASN A 3 0.26 -23.90 -90.01
N SER A 4 -0.73 -24.76 -89.76
CA SER A 4 -1.39 -25.61 -90.77
C SER A 4 -2.24 -24.79 -91.74
N ILE A 5 -2.87 -23.71 -91.26
CA ILE A 5 -3.62 -22.76 -92.10
C ILE A 5 -2.68 -21.98 -93.03
N SER A 6 -1.47 -21.69 -92.57
CA SER A 6 -0.49 -20.88 -93.30
C SER A 6 0.29 -21.64 -94.38
N THR A 7 0.31 -22.97 -94.36
CA THR A 7 1.07 -23.81 -95.31
C THR A 7 0.25 -24.28 -96.51
N HIS A 8 -1.06 -24.00 -96.55
CA HIS A 8 -1.99 -24.50 -97.59
C HIS A 8 -1.93 -26.03 -97.82
N GLU A 9 -1.41 -26.80 -96.87
CA GLU A 9 -1.40 -28.27 -96.93
C GLU A 9 -2.79 -28.84 -96.58
N SER A 10 -3.14 -29.99 -97.17
CA SER A 10 -4.35 -30.72 -96.82
C SER A 10 -4.42 -31.00 -95.32
N PHE A 11 -5.56 -30.78 -94.69
CA PHE A 11 -5.80 -31.07 -93.27
C PHE A 11 -5.60 -32.56 -92.99
N ASN A 12 -4.41 -32.94 -92.53
CA ASN A 12 -4.04 -34.29 -92.18
C ASN A 12 -3.50 -34.29 -90.74
N TYR A 13 -3.53 -35.45 -90.08
CA TYR A 13 -3.02 -35.61 -88.71
C TYR A 13 -1.59 -35.08 -88.55
N TYR A 14 -0.77 -35.28 -89.58
CA TYR A 14 0.60 -34.77 -89.61
C TYR A 14 0.68 -33.24 -89.49
N SER A 15 -0.14 -32.50 -90.26
CA SER A 15 -0.11 -31.03 -90.28
C SER A 15 -0.76 -30.39 -89.05
N ILE A 16 -1.71 -31.07 -88.40
CA ILE A 16 -2.41 -30.56 -87.20
C ILE A 16 -1.63 -30.84 -85.91
N TRP A 17 -1.01 -32.02 -85.78
CA TRP A 17 -0.44 -32.49 -84.52
C TRP A 17 1.08 -32.71 -84.58
N SER A 18 1.55 -33.49 -85.56
CA SER A 18 2.96 -33.89 -85.64
C SER A 18 3.90 -32.72 -85.97
N SER A 19 3.51 -31.85 -86.92
CA SER A 19 4.31 -30.70 -87.32
C SER A 19 4.45 -29.67 -86.18
N PRO A 20 3.36 -29.21 -85.52
CA PRO A 20 3.48 -28.33 -84.35
C PRO A 20 4.31 -28.91 -83.19
N PHE A 21 4.22 -30.22 -82.94
CA PHE A 21 5.05 -30.86 -81.93
C PHE A 21 6.53 -30.89 -82.33
N GLY A 22 6.82 -31.11 -83.62
CA GLY A 22 8.17 -30.99 -84.18
C GLY A 22 8.79 -29.62 -83.89
N ILE A 23 7.99 -28.55 -84.00
CA ILE A 23 8.43 -27.18 -83.72
C ILE A 23 8.82 -27.01 -82.25
N ILE A 24 8.05 -27.59 -81.32
CA ILE A 24 8.35 -27.54 -79.88
C ILE A 24 9.65 -28.29 -79.55
N VAL A 25 9.93 -29.38 -80.27
CA VAL A 25 11.15 -30.20 -80.11
C VAL A 25 12.35 -29.64 -80.91
N GLY A 26 12.16 -28.54 -81.66
CA GLY A 26 13.23 -27.88 -82.41
C GLY A 26 13.50 -28.45 -83.81
N LYS A 27 12.59 -29.25 -84.37
CA LYS A 27 12.62 -29.64 -85.78
C LYS A 27 12.04 -28.51 -86.63
N THR A 28 12.92 -27.71 -87.25
CA THR A 28 12.53 -26.54 -88.05
C THR A 28 12.41 -26.82 -89.55
N ASP A 29 12.71 -28.05 -90.00
CA ASP A 29 12.80 -28.40 -91.43
C ASP A 29 11.49 -28.20 -92.22
N THR A 30 10.34 -28.10 -91.54
CA THR A 30 9.03 -27.91 -92.18
C THR A 30 8.58 -26.45 -92.25
N PHE A 31 9.37 -25.49 -91.77
CA PHE A 31 9.05 -24.07 -91.91
C PHE A 31 9.56 -23.54 -93.25
N TYR A 32 8.62 -23.24 -94.15
CA TYR A 32 8.93 -22.47 -95.34
C TYR A 32 9.07 -21.00 -94.91
N GLU A 33 10.30 -20.46 -94.92
CA GLU A 33 10.65 -19.08 -94.50
C GLU A 33 9.86 -17.96 -95.21
N THR A 34 8.98 -18.29 -96.15
CA THR A 34 8.30 -17.37 -97.04
C THR A 34 7.05 -16.72 -96.45
N THR A 35 6.45 -17.27 -95.38
CA THR A 35 5.16 -16.78 -94.89
C THR A 35 5.27 -16.02 -93.55
N PHE A 36 4.98 -14.71 -93.59
CA PHE A 36 5.00 -13.81 -92.43
C PHE A 36 4.22 -14.35 -91.21
N ILE A 37 3.09 -15.01 -91.44
CA ILE A 37 2.23 -15.57 -90.37
C ILE A 37 2.93 -16.71 -89.62
N GLN A 38 3.73 -17.53 -90.30
CA GLN A 38 4.49 -18.62 -89.67
C GLN A 38 5.57 -18.06 -88.76
N SER A 39 6.31 -17.03 -89.20
CA SER A 39 7.32 -16.36 -88.41
C SER A 39 6.75 -15.71 -87.16
N VAL A 40 5.60 -15.03 -87.26
CA VAL A 40 4.92 -14.44 -86.09
C VAL A 40 4.44 -15.53 -85.13
N THR A 41 3.86 -16.61 -85.64
CA THR A 41 3.39 -17.74 -84.82
C THR A 41 4.56 -18.41 -84.07
N TYR A 42 5.70 -18.57 -84.72
CA TYR A 42 6.91 -19.12 -84.12
C TYR A 42 7.45 -18.20 -83.00
N ILE A 43 7.55 -16.89 -83.23
CA ILE A 43 7.99 -15.93 -82.21
C ILE A 43 7.07 -15.95 -80.98
N ILE A 44 5.74 -16.00 -81.18
CA ILE A 44 4.78 -16.08 -80.08
C ILE A 44 4.95 -17.40 -79.32
N ALA A 45 5.04 -18.54 -80.01
CA ALA A 45 5.20 -19.83 -79.38
C ALA A 45 6.48 -19.93 -78.52
N VAL A 46 7.61 -19.43 -79.04
CA VAL A 46 8.88 -19.39 -78.31
C VAL A 46 8.79 -18.45 -77.10
N THR A 47 8.21 -17.26 -77.27
CA THR A 47 8.06 -16.27 -76.19
C THR A 47 7.16 -16.79 -75.07
N THR A 48 6.02 -17.41 -75.41
CA THR A 48 5.11 -17.99 -74.41
C THR A 48 5.79 -19.15 -73.67
N ASN A 49 6.50 -20.05 -74.36
CA ASN A 49 7.23 -21.13 -73.71
C ASN A 49 8.32 -20.60 -72.76
N MET A 50 9.03 -19.55 -73.17
CA MET A 50 10.01 -18.89 -72.31
C MET A 50 9.37 -18.30 -71.05
N ILE A 51 8.22 -17.63 -71.18
CA ILE A 51 7.47 -17.07 -70.03
C ILE A 51 7.00 -18.18 -69.09
N ILE A 52 6.48 -19.30 -69.62
CA ILE A 52 6.04 -20.43 -68.81
C ILE A 52 7.22 -21.04 -68.04
N MET A 53 8.35 -21.27 -68.71
CA MET A 53 9.55 -21.81 -68.05
C MET A 53 10.08 -20.84 -66.99
N LEU A 54 10.09 -19.53 -67.27
CA LEU A 54 10.54 -18.53 -66.31
C LEU A 54 9.64 -18.49 -65.07
N ASN A 55 8.32 -18.51 -65.25
CA ASN A 55 7.38 -18.53 -64.13
C ASN A 55 7.53 -19.79 -63.27
N MET A 56 7.79 -20.95 -63.90
CA MET A 56 8.06 -22.18 -63.17
C MET A 56 9.35 -22.09 -62.35
N ILE A 57 10.44 -21.55 -62.92
CA ILE A 57 11.70 -21.36 -62.21
C ILE A 57 11.54 -20.36 -61.06
N ILE A 58 10.82 -19.26 -61.25
CA ILE A 58 10.57 -18.26 -60.20
C ILE A 58 9.78 -18.88 -59.05
N SER A 59 8.76 -19.71 -59.35
CA SER A 59 7.98 -20.40 -58.32
C SER A 59 8.82 -21.36 -57.49
N ILE A 60 9.63 -22.20 -58.14
CA ILE A 60 10.51 -23.15 -57.44
C ILE A 60 11.58 -22.41 -56.64
N LEU A 61 12.18 -21.36 -57.21
CA LEU A 61 13.18 -20.56 -56.52
C LEU A 61 12.59 -19.83 -55.32
N GLY A 62 11.36 -19.32 -55.43
CA GLY A 62 10.63 -18.69 -54.33
C GLY A 62 10.43 -19.68 -53.17
N ASP A 63 9.88 -20.85 -53.44
CA ASP A 63 9.65 -21.88 -52.42
C ASP A 63 10.95 -22.33 -51.74
N VAL A 64 12.01 -22.56 -52.52
CA VAL A 64 13.33 -22.97 -51.99
C VAL A 64 13.99 -21.84 -51.21
N PHE A 65 13.81 -20.58 -51.62
CA PHE A 65 14.37 -19.42 -50.93
C PHE A 65 13.69 -19.20 -49.58
N ASP A 66 12.37 -19.29 -49.52
CA ASP A 66 11.61 -19.18 -48.27
C ASP A 66 11.95 -20.33 -47.31
N GLU A 67 12.08 -21.56 -47.83
CA GLU A 67 12.55 -22.69 -47.03
C GLU A 67 13.99 -22.50 -46.53
N PHE A 68 14.88 -21.99 -47.38
CA PHE A 68 16.27 -21.73 -46.99
C PHE A 68 16.36 -20.67 -45.89
N GLN A 69 15.59 -19.58 -45.98
CA GLN A 69 15.58 -18.55 -44.94
C GLN A 69 15.18 -19.12 -43.57
N LEU A 70 14.11 -19.92 -43.55
CA LEU A 70 13.62 -20.54 -42.32
C LEU A 70 14.62 -21.56 -41.76
N ASN A 71 15.20 -22.40 -42.63
CA ASN A 71 16.15 -23.42 -42.22
C ASN A 71 17.51 -22.82 -41.81
N ALA A 72 17.96 -21.73 -42.43
CA ALA A 72 19.23 -21.09 -42.11
C ALA A 72 19.29 -20.60 -40.66
N GLU A 73 18.18 -20.05 -40.15
CA GLU A 73 18.10 -19.63 -38.75
C GLU A 73 18.16 -20.84 -37.80
N ILE A 74 17.42 -21.92 -38.11
CA ILE A 74 17.44 -23.16 -37.33
C ILE A 74 18.84 -23.79 -37.30
N TYR A 75 19.48 -23.90 -38.47
CA TYR A 75 20.84 -24.46 -38.56
C TYR A 75 21.83 -23.60 -37.78
N ASN A 76 21.73 -22.27 -37.84
CA ASN A 76 22.63 -21.38 -37.10
C ASN A 76 22.53 -21.62 -35.57
N TYR A 77 21.32 -21.70 -35.01
CA TYR A 77 21.16 -22.01 -33.58
C TYR A 77 21.60 -23.43 -33.22
N THR A 78 21.38 -24.40 -34.12
CA THR A 78 21.80 -25.78 -33.93
C THR A 78 23.32 -25.89 -33.89
N GLU A 79 24.02 -25.27 -34.84
CA GLU A 79 25.48 -25.20 -34.88
C GLU A 79 26.05 -24.49 -33.65
N MET A 80 25.46 -23.37 -33.23
CA MET A 80 25.88 -22.70 -31.99
C MET A 80 25.72 -23.60 -30.77
N ALA A 81 24.60 -24.32 -30.65
CA ALA A 81 24.36 -25.24 -29.54
C ALA A 81 25.36 -26.42 -29.55
N GLN A 82 25.66 -26.97 -30.73
CA GLN A 82 26.65 -28.04 -30.87
C GLN A 82 28.05 -27.55 -30.49
N VAL A 83 28.47 -26.37 -30.95
CA VAL A 83 29.76 -25.78 -30.57
C VAL A 83 29.84 -25.55 -29.06
N ILE A 84 28.78 -25.06 -28.42
CA ILE A 84 28.73 -24.91 -26.96
C ILE A 84 28.91 -26.26 -26.26
N LEU A 85 28.23 -27.31 -26.74
CA LEU A 85 28.38 -28.67 -26.19
C LEU A 85 29.79 -29.22 -26.37
N GLU A 86 30.41 -29.03 -27.53
CA GLU A 86 31.79 -29.45 -27.80
C GLU A 86 32.77 -28.71 -26.88
N ILE A 87 32.60 -27.38 -26.70
CA ILE A 87 33.42 -26.58 -25.77
C ILE A 87 33.25 -27.05 -24.33
N ASP A 88 32.02 -27.35 -23.90
CA ASP A 88 31.75 -27.83 -22.54
C ASP A 88 32.36 -29.22 -22.30
N GLN A 89 32.31 -30.13 -23.29
CA GLN A 89 32.98 -31.43 -23.22
C GLN A 89 34.51 -31.29 -23.12
N ILE A 90 35.12 -30.39 -23.90
CA ILE A 90 36.55 -30.11 -23.84
C ILE A 90 36.92 -29.48 -22.48
N SER A 91 36.10 -28.55 -21.99
CA SER A 91 36.28 -27.87 -20.70
C SER A 91 36.15 -28.85 -19.53
N SER A 92 35.19 -29.78 -19.59
CA SER A 92 34.99 -30.85 -18.62
C SER A 92 36.23 -31.75 -18.48
N PHE A 93 36.99 -31.94 -19.57
CA PHE A 93 38.24 -32.69 -19.54
C PHE A 93 39.40 -31.93 -18.85
N LEU A 94 39.37 -30.58 -18.85
CA LEU A 94 40.42 -29.74 -18.25
C LEU A 94 40.20 -29.41 -16.77
N GLY A 95 38.99 -29.59 -16.23
CA GLY A 95 38.71 -29.38 -14.83
C GLY A 95 37.26 -29.67 -14.46
N SER A 96 37.07 -30.51 -13.44
CA SER A 96 35.75 -30.78 -12.87
C SER A 96 35.31 -29.58 -12.02
N SER A 97 34.46 -28.71 -12.58
CA SER A 97 33.59 -27.91 -11.73
C SER A 97 32.29 -28.68 -11.54
N GLU A 98 32.02 -29.13 -10.31
CA GLU A 98 30.83 -29.93 -9.93
C GLU A 98 29.53 -29.11 -9.93
N ASN A 99 29.34 -28.23 -10.91
CA ASN A 99 28.12 -27.47 -11.08
C ASN A 99 27.26 -28.12 -12.16
N TYR A 100 26.41 -29.07 -11.75
CA TYR A 100 25.42 -29.66 -12.64
C TYR A 100 24.48 -28.58 -13.16
N LYS A 101 24.51 -28.34 -14.48
CA LYS A 101 23.59 -27.47 -15.21
C LYS A 101 22.85 -28.32 -16.23
N TYR A 102 21.54 -28.12 -16.33
CA TYR A 102 20.70 -28.83 -17.27
C TYR A 102 20.51 -27.98 -18.53
N LEU A 103 20.86 -28.52 -19.70
CA LEU A 103 20.54 -27.92 -20.99
C LEU A 103 19.33 -28.65 -21.58
N HIS A 104 18.17 -28.00 -21.56
CA HIS A 104 17.00 -28.49 -22.27
C HIS A 104 17.14 -28.17 -23.75
N VAL A 105 17.58 -29.16 -24.53
CA VAL A 105 17.54 -29.08 -26.00
C VAL A 105 16.12 -29.41 -26.43
N CYS A 106 15.35 -28.38 -26.74
CA CYS A 106 14.01 -28.52 -27.30
C CYS A 106 14.12 -28.93 -28.77
N ILE A 107 14.18 -30.23 -29.03
CA ILE A 107 14.09 -30.79 -30.38
C ILE A 107 12.67 -30.53 -30.88
N HIS A 108 12.57 -29.94 -32.06
CA HIS A 108 11.29 -29.73 -32.71
C HIS A 108 10.62 -31.07 -33.02
N ALA A 109 9.30 -31.18 -32.82
CA ALA A 109 8.52 -32.40 -33.08
C ALA A 109 8.58 -32.93 -34.54
N TYR A 110 9.35 -32.27 -35.41
CA TYR A 110 9.47 -32.46 -36.85
C TYR A 110 10.68 -33.28 -37.30
N GLU A 111 11.57 -33.74 -36.40
CA GLU A 111 12.55 -34.78 -36.77
C GLU A 111 11.90 -36.17 -36.95
N ALA A 112 10.64 -36.35 -36.50
CA ALA A 112 9.84 -37.53 -36.80
C ALA A 112 9.18 -37.39 -38.19
N THR A 113 9.69 -38.15 -39.16
CA THR A 113 9.20 -38.29 -40.54
C THR A 113 7.67 -38.23 -40.69
N GLY A 114 7.14 -37.08 -41.12
CA GLY A 114 5.70 -36.87 -41.36
C GLY A 114 5.38 -35.43 -41.81
N ASN A 115 5.64 -35.10 -43.08
CA ASN A 115 5.59 -33.74 -43.64
C ASN A 115 4.20 -33.06 -43.76
N GLU A 116 3.12 -33.60 -43.19
CA GLU A 116 1.78 -32.99 -43.29
C GLU A 116 1.47 -31.92 -42.22
N TRP A 117 2.24 -31.88 -41.12
CA TRP A 117 1.96 -31.00 -39.99
C TRP A 117 2.59 -29.60 -40.11
N LYS A 118 3.60 -29.40 -40.97
CA LYS A 118 4.31 -28.13 -41.11
C LYS A 118 3.39 -27.01 -41.63
N GLY A 119 2.58 -27.28 -42.66
CA GLY A 119 1.63 -26.32 -43.21
C GLY A 119 0.53 -25.93 -42.22
N LYS A 120 -0.09 -26.91 -41.54
CA LYS A 120 -1.14 -26.66 -40.54
C LYS A 120 -0.66 -25.86 -39.34
N THR A 121 0.60 -26.04 -38.94
CA THR A 121 1.16 -25.36 -37.77
C THR A 121 1.59 -23.92 -38.10
N ILE A 122 2.06 -23.67 -39.33
CA ILE A 122 2.26 -22.32 -39.85
C ILE A 122 0.92 -21.58 -39.90
N ASP A 123 -0.12 -22.21 -40.44
CA ASP A 123 -1.46 -21.65 -40.54
C ASP A 123 -2.08 -21.37 -39.16
N MET A 124 -1.92 -22.30 -38.20
CA MET A 124 -2.34 -22.07 -36.80
C MET A 124 -1.56 -20.96 -36.12
N ARG A 125 -0.24 -20.86 -36.35
CA ARG A 125 0.59 -19.80 -35.77
C ARG A 125 0.16 -18.44 -36.32
N ASP A 126 -0.07 -18.34 -37.62
CA ASP A 126 -0.44 -17.10 -38.28
C ASP A 126 -1.88 -16.70 -37.88
N TYR A 127 -2.81 -17.65 -37.81
CA TYR A 127 -4.15 -17.44 -37.24
C TYR A 127 -4.10 -16.96 -35.77
N LEU A 128 -3.26 -17.59 -34.93
CA LEU A 128 -3.12 -17.17 -33.54
C LEU A 128 -2.56 -15.76 -33.44
N LYS A 129 -1.47 -15.47 -34.16
CA LYS A 129 -0.75 -14.21 -34.07
C LYS A 129 -1.52 -13.03 -34.66
N ASP A 130 -2.15 -13.21 -35.81
CA ASP A 130 -2.78 -12.10 -36.51
C ASP A 130 -4.27 -12.04 -36.22
N GLU A 131 -5.00 -13.15 -36.25
CA GLU A 131 -6.44 -13.13 -36.04
C GLU A 131 -6.81 -13.18 -34.56
N PHE A 132 -6.32 -14.15 -33.80
CA PHE A 132 -6.70 -14.31 -32.39
C PHE A 132 -6.19 -13.16 -31.52
N PHE A 133 -4.89 -12.83 -31.60
CA PHE A 133 -4.30 -11.75 -30.81
C PHE A 133 -4.87 -10.38 -31.18
N THR A 134 -5.00 -10.07 -32.47
CA THR A 134 -5.39 -8.71 -32.88
C THR A 134 -6.89 -8.46 -32.78
N LYS A 135 -7.72 -9.47 -33.06
CA LYS A 135 -9.18 -9.31 -33.15
C LYS A 135 -9.90 -9.60 -31.84
N TYR A 136 -9.36 -10.51 -31.02
CA TYR A 136 -10.02 -10.94 -29.79
C TYR A 136 -9.23 -10.52 -28.55
N LEU A 137 -7.94 -10.84 -28.50
CA LEU A 137 -7.18 -10.64 -27.27
C LEU A 137 -6.88 -9.16 -27.02
N LYS A 138 -6.41 -8.43 -28.04
CA LYS A 138 -6.02 -7.02 -27.91
C LYS A 138 -7.20 -6.11 -27.56
N PRO A 139 -8.37 -6.19 -28.21
CA PRO A 139 -9.52 -5.37 -27.82
C PRO A 139 -10.02 -5.70 -26.42
N SER A 140 -10.03 -6.98 -26.04
CA SER A 140 -10.40 -7.39 -24.68
C SER A 140 -9.43 -6.85 -23.63
N LEU A 141 -8.12 -6.85 -23.93
CA LEU A 141 -7.10 -6.31 -23.04
C LEU A 141 -7.21 -4.78 -22.93
N ASP A 142 -7.41 -4.09 -24.06
CA ASP A 142 -7.58 -2.63 -24.12
C ASP A 142 -8.85 -2.19 -23.36
N GLU A 143 -9.95 -2.94 -23.49
CA GLU A 143 -11.19 -2.68 -22.77
C GLU A 143 -11.05 -2.93 -21.26
N ASN A 144 -10.40 -4.03 -20.87
CA ASN A 144 -10.08 -4.29 -19.46
C ASN A 144 -9.15 -3.19 -18.89
N GLN A 145 -8.14 -2.75 -19.65
CA GLN A 145 -7.25 -1.67 -19.24
C GLN A 145 -8.02 -0.36 -19.07
N LYS A 146 -8.98 -0.07 -19.94
CA LYS A 146 -9.84 1.10 -19.84
C LYS A 146 -10.73 1.05 -18.60
N GLN A 147 -11.39 -0.08 -18.33
CA GLN A 147 -12.21 -0.29 -17.13
C GLN A 147 -11.38 -0.10 -15.86
N ILE A 148 -10.21 -0.74 -15.78
CA ILE A 148 -9.28 -0.57 -14.65
C ILE A 148 -8.87 0.90 -14.49
N SER A 149 -8.59 1.61 -15.58
CA SER A 149 -8.24 3.03 -15.51
C SER A 149 -9.38 3.91 -14.98
N GLU A 150 -10.63 3.61 -15.35
CA GLU A 150 -11.82 4.31 -14.86
C GLU A 150 -12.08 4.01 -13.38
N GLU A 151 -11.97 2.75 -12.95
CA GLU A 151 -12.08 2.36 -11.54
C GLU A 151 -10.98 3.02 -10.68
N VAL A 152 -9.72 3.02 -11.15
CA VAL A 152 -8.61 3.67 -10.45
C VAL A 152 -8.85 5.18 -10.31
N LYS A 153 -9.43 5.84 -11.31
CA LYS A 153 -9.82 7.26 -11.20
C LYS A 153 -10.93 7.46 -10.16
N SER A 154 -11.92 6.57 -10.10
CA SER A 154 -12.98 6.62 -9.09
C SER A 154 -12.41 6.48 -7.68
N ILE A 155 -11.59 5.44 -7.46
CA ILE A 155 -10.92 5.19 -6.18
C ILE A 155 -10.02 6.37 -5.81
N SER A 156 -9.29 6.94 -6.76
CA SER A 156 -8.47 8.14 -6.51
C SER A 156 -9.32 9.34 -6.08
N GLY A 157 -10.53 9.48 -6.61
CA GLY A 157 -11.49 10.49 -6.17
C GLY A 157 -11.93 10.27 -4.73
N GLU A 158 -12.35 9.05 -4.40
CA GLU A 158 -12.78 8.66 -3.05
C GLU A 158 -11.65 8.84 -2.01
N VAL A 159 -10.42 8.43 -2.34
CA VAL A 159 -9.24 8.62 -1.48
C VAL A 159 -8.96 10.10 -1.23
N LYS A 160 -9.20 10.97 -2.23
CA LYS A 160 -9.04 12.41 -2.06
C LYS A 160 -10.08 12.97 -1.08
N THR A 161 -11.34 12.52 -1.18
CA THR A 161 -12.40 12.88 -0.22
C THR A 161 -12.05 12.41 1.19
N ILE A 162 -11.61 11.16 1.36
CA ILE A 162 -11.16 10.63 2.66
C ILE A 162 -9.99 11.47 3.22
N CYS A 163 -9.02 11.85 2.37
CA CYS A 163 -7.92 12.72 2.79
C CYS A 163 -8.40 14.09 3.29
N GLU A 164 -9.45 14.65 2.68
CA GLU A 164 -10.05 15.91 3.12
C GLU A 164 -10.76 15.75 4.47
N GLU A 165 -11.52 14.66 4.67
CA GLU A 165 -12.14 14.33 5.96
C GLU A 165 -11.10 14.09 7.07
N MET A 166 -9.98 13.45 6.74
CA MET A 166 -8.87 13.19 7.67
C MET A 166 -8.23 14.49 8.19
N LYS A 167 -8.26 15.60 7.42
CA LYS A 167 -7.84 16.92 7.91
C LYS A 167 -8.76 17.41 9.03
N GLY A 168 -10.06 17.10 8.95
CA GLY A 168 -11.01 17.35 10.03
C GLY A 168 -10.66 16.58 11.31
N VAL A 169 -10.20 15.33 11.18
CA VAL A 169 -9.75 14.51 12.32
C VAL A 169 -8.53 15.11 13.03
N LYS A 170 -7.56 15.66 12.29
CA LYS A 170 -6.43 16.40 12.91
C LYS A 170 -6.88 17.62 13.73
N ALA A 171 -7.93 18.31 13.29
CA ALA A 171 -8.49 19.42 14.07
C ALA A 171 -9.16 18.93 15.37
N ILE A 172 -9.77 17.74 15.35
CA ILE A 172 -10.31 17.08 16.55
C ILE A 172 -9.17 16.67 17.49
N GLU A 173 -8.08 16.10 16.98
CA GLU A 173 -6.90 15.72 17.76
C GLU A 173 -6.33 16.90 18.57
N ASN A 174 -6.18 18.06 17.94
CA ASN A 174 -5.74 19.28 18.62
C ASN A 174 -6.71 19.71 19.74
N LYS A 175 -8.03 19.62 19.50
CA LYS A 175 -9.03 19.93 20.53
C LYS A 175 -8.97 18.93 21.70
N VAL A 176 -8.77 17.65 21.42
CA VAL A 176 -8.60 16.61 22.45
C VAL A 176 -7.34 16.86 23.29
N GLN A 177 -6.25 17.32 22.67
CA GLN A 177 -5.03 17.67 23.38
C GLN A 177 -5.25 18.83 24.36
N ILE A 178 -5.97 19.88 23.94
CA ILE A 178 -6.34 21.02 24.81
C ILE A 178 -7.19 20.53 25.99
N ILE A 179 -8.22 19.70 25.73
CA ILE A 179 -9.07 19.15 26.79
C ILE A 179 -8.26 18.30 27.78
N SER A 180 -7.29 17.53 27.29
CA SER A 180 -6.38 16.74 28.14
C SER A 180 -5.54 17.64 29.07
N GLU A 181 -5.06 18.78 28.59
CA GLU A 181 -4.34 19.75 29.42
C GLU A 181 -5.24 20.40 30.47
N GLU A 182 -6.48 20.76 30.10
CA GLU A 182 -7.48 21.27 31.03
C GLU A 182 -7.82 20.25 32.13
N ILE A 183 -7.96 18.96 31.80
CA ILE A 183 -8.18 17.87 32.76
C ILE A 183 -7.02 17.75 33.76
N LYS A 184 -5.77 17.94 33.33
CA LYS A 184 -4.62 17.99 34.26
C LYS A 184 -4.75 19.17 35.23
N GLY A 185 -5.23 20.32 34.76
CA GLY A 185 -5.54 21.48 35.59
C GLY A 185 -6.58 21.15 36.67
N VAL A 186 -7.67 20.47 36.29
CA VAL A 186 -8.73 20.03 37.23
C VAL A 186 -8.18 19.10 38.30
N LYS A 187 -7.31 18.15 37.95
CA LYS A 187 -6.67 17.25 38.92
C LYS A 187 -5.80 18.01 39.95
N MET A 188 -5.19 19.12 39.55
CA MET A 188 -4.43 19.97 40.45
C MET A 188 -5.35 20.73 41.42
N ILE A 189 -6.53 21.15 40.95
CA ILE A 189 -7.58 21.75 41.79
C ILE A 189 -8.10 20.73 42.80
N GLU A 190 -8.35 19.49 42.37
CA GLU A 190 -8.79 18.39 43.25
C GLU A 190 -7.82 18.16 44.41
N ASN A 191 -6.51 18.11 44.12
CA ASN A 191 -5.48 18.00 45.17
C ASN A 191 -5.50 19.20 46.13
N LYS A 192 -5.66 20.44 45.62
CA LYS A 192 -5.77 21.62 46.47
C LYS A 192 -7.01 21.58 47.36
N VAL A 193 -8.15 21.13 46.82
CA VAL A 193 -9.39 20.95 47.58
C VAL A 193 -9.22 19.90 48.68
N GLN A 194 -8.48 18.82 48.41
CA GLN A 194 -8.19 17.82 49.42
C GLN A 194 -7.34 18.39 50.56
N ILE A 195 -6.29 19.17 50.25
CA ILE A 195 -5.47 19.86 51.26
C ILE A 195 -6.34 20.81 52.10
N ILE A 196 -7.16 21.64 51.46
CA ILE A 196 -8.08 22.55 52.17
C ILE A 196 -9.04 21.75 53.07
N SER A 197 -9.55 20.61 52.61
CA SER A 197 -10.42 19.76 53.42
C SER A 197 -9.70 19.21 54.67
N GLU A 198 -8.40 18.91 54.58
CA GLU A 198 -7.60 18.45 55.72
C GLU A 198 -7.33 19.60 56.69
N GLU A 199 -6.99 20.79 56.18
CA GLU A 199 -6.81 22.01 57.00
C GLU A 199 -8.11 22.39 57.74
N VAL A 200 -9.26 22.32 57.07
CA VAL A 200 -10.57 22.57 57.70
C VAL A 200 -10.86 21.55 58.80
N LYS A 201 -10.52 20.27 58.60
CA LYS A 201 -10.65 19.25 59.65
C LYS A 201 -9.77 19.58 60.86
N ALA A 202 -8.52 19.99 60.63
CA ALA A 202 -7.61 20.39 61.70
C ALA A 202 -8.16 21.60 62.49
N ALA A 203 -8.62 22.64 61.79
CA ALA A 203 -9.25 23.81 62.41
C ALA A 203 -10.50 23.44 63.23
N CYS A 204 -11.33 22.50 62.77
CA CYS A 204 -12.47 22.00 63.55
C CYS A 204 -12.05 21.31 64.86
N GLU A 205 -10.93 20.58 64.86
CA GLU A 205 -10.40 19.98 66.10
C GLU A 205 -9.86 21.06 67.06
N GLU A 206 -9.21 22.11 66.55
CA GLU A 206 -8.79 23.26 67.37
C GLU A 206 -10.00 23.96 68.01
N ILE A 207 -11.10 24.15 67.27
CA ILE A 207 -12.34 24.72 67.81
C ILE A 207 -12.90 23.87 68.96
N LYS A 208 -12.83 22.53 68.89
CA LYS A 208 -13.24 21.67 70.01
C LYS A 208 -12.38 21.90 71.25
N SER A 209 -11.08 22.15 71.08
CA SER A 209 -10.18 22.45 72.19
C SER A 209 -10.51 23.79 72.86
N VAL A 210 -10.90 24.81 72.07
CA VAL A 210 -11.38 26.10 72.60
C VAL A 210 -12.65 25.93 73.43
N LYS A 211 -13.58 25.05 73.01
CA LYS A 211 -14.78 24.73 73.79
C LYS A 211 -14.46 24.10 75.15
N MET A 212 -13.37 23.34 75.27
CA MET A 212 -12.89 22.85 76.57
C MET A 212 -12.33 23.97 77.44
N ILE A 213 -11.65 24.97 76.86
CA ILE A 213 -11.16 26.14 77.59
C ILE A 213 -12.35 26.96 78.12
N GLU A 214 -13.38 27.17 77.29
CA GLU A 214 -14.63 27.83 77.69
C GLU A 214 -15.25 27.17 78.93
N ASN A 215 -15.35 25.83 78.94
CA ASN A 215 -15.85 25.08 80.09
C ASN A 215 -14.96 25.25 81.34
N LYS A 216 -13.63 25.23 81.18
CA LYS A 216 -12.70 25.46 82.30
C LYS A 216 -12.82 26.87 82.87
N VAL A 217 -12.99 27.89 82.01
CA VAL A 217 -13.21 29.28 82.43
C VAL A 217 -14.52 29.41 83.19
N GLN A 218 -15.57 28.70 82.77
CA GLN A 218 -16.83 28.66 83.51
C GLN A 218 -16.65 28.09 84.93
N THR A 219 -15.92 26.98 85.08
CA THR A 219 -15.60 26.40 86.40
C THR A 219 -14.80 27.36 87.28
N ILE A 220 -13.77 28.00 86.73
CA ILE A 220 -12.99 29.01 87.48
C ILE A 220 -13.88 30.18 87.89
N SER A 221 -14.80 30.62 87.02
CA SER A 221 -15.74 31.69 87.36
C SER A 221 -16.64 31.32 88.55
N GLU A 222 -17.07 30.07 88.64
CA GLU A 222 -17.84 29.55 89.77
C GLU A 222 -16.99 29.46 91.05
N GLU A 223 -15.74 28.99 90.96
CA GLU A 223 -14.80 28.97 92.09
C GLU A 223 -14.48 30.38 92.62
N VAL A 224 -14.24 31.35 91.73
CA VAL A 224 -14.00 32.75 92.11
C VAL A 224 -15.22 33.36 92.80
N LYS A 225 -16.44 33.01 92.37
CA LYS A 225 -17.67 33.41 93.10
C LYS A 225 -17.69 32.84 94.51
N ALA A 226 -17.38 31.55 94.67
CA ALA A 226 -17.33 30.90 95.99
C ALA A 226 -16.30 31.56 96.92
N VAL A 227 -15.09 31.83 96.42
CA VAL A 227 -14.04 32.56 97.18
C VAL A 227 -14.49 33.97 97.55
N SER A 228 -15.16 34.67 96.63
CA SER A 228 -15.70 36.00 96.91
C SER A 228 -16.75 35.99 98.02
N GLU A 229 -17.62 34.96 98.07
CA GLU A 229 -18.59 34.78 99.15
C GLU A 229 -17.91 34.43 100.47
N GLU A 230 -16.92 33.52 100.48
CA GLU A 230 -16.13 33.22 101.68
C GLU A 230 -15.42 34.46 102.21
N MET A 231 -14.79 35.26 101.33
CA MET A 231 -14.12 36.50 101.70
C MET A 231 -15.10 37.50 102.31
N LYS A 232 -16.30 37.65 101.74
CA LYS A 232 -17.36 38.50 102.29
C LYS A 232 -17.79 38.05 103.69
N THR A 233 -17.90 36.74 103.89
CA THR A 233 -18.24 36.14 105.19
C THR A 233 -17.14 36.38 106.22
N SER A 234 -15.88 36.20 105.82
CA SER A 234 -14.70 36.47 106.65
C SER A 234 -14.58 37.96 107.01
N MET A 235 -14.83 38.86 106.06
CA MET A 235 -14.84 40.31 106.26
C MET A 235 -15.92 40.70 107.28
N ASN A 236 -17.12 40.13 107.19
CA ASN A 236 -18.19 40.37 108.17
C ASN A 236 -17.78 39.90 109.57
N ASN A 237 -17.14 38.74 109.69
CA ASN A 237 -16.62 38.25 110.96
C ASN A 237 -15.55 39.17 111.55
N LEU A 238 -14.67 39.70 110.71
CA LEU A 238 -13.63 40.64 111.12
C LEU A 238 -14.24 41.98 111.55
N ASN A 239 -15.26 42.45 110.85
CA ASN A 239 -16.02 43.65 111.21
C ASN A 239 -16.67 43.51 112.59
N ASN A 240 -17.35 42.39 112.86
CA ASN A 240 -17.94 42.12 114.17
C ASN A 240 -16.88 42.11 115.30
N ARG A 241 -15.69 41.53 115.03
CA ARG A 241 -14.59 41.55 116.01
C ARG A 241 -14.02 42.95 116.24
N VAL A 242 -13.95 43.77 115.20
CA VAL A 242 -13.52 45.18 115.33
C VAL A 242 -14.54 45.96 116.14
N GLU A 243 -15.85 45.77 115.90
CA GLU A 243 -16.91 46.36 116.71
C GLU A 243 -16.81 45.95 118.19
N ASP A 244 -16.54 44.67 118.48
CA ASP A 244 -16.28 44.19 119.85
C ASP A 244 -15.05 44.87 120.48
N ILE A 245 -13.97 45.07 119.70
CA ILE A 245 -12.78 45.78 120.16
C ILE A 245 -13.10 47.25 120.44
N GLU A 246 -13.85 47.93 119.57
CA GLU A 246 -14.28 49.32 119.76
C GLU A 246 -15.16 49.48 121.01
N SER A 247 -16.06 48.53 121.26
CA SER A 247 -16.88 48.47 122.48
C SER A 247 -16.01 48.31 123.73
N ASN A 248 -15.02 47.40 123.68
CA ASN A 248 -14.06 47.22 124.78
C ASN A 248 -13.19 48.47 124.99
N ILE A 249 -12.74 49.13 123.93
CA ILE A 249 -11.99 50.41 124.03
C ILE A 249 -12.87 51.49 124.66
N SER A 250 -14.15 51.58 124.28
CA SER A 250 -15.10 52.53 124.87
C SER A 250 -15.30 52.28 126.37
N ASN A 251 -15.41 51.02 126.78
CA ASN A 251 -15.47 50.64 128.19
C ASN A 251 -14.19 51.00 128.95
N ILE A 252 -13.00 50.80 128.33
CA ILE A 252 -11.72 51.21 128.91
C ILE A 252 -11.66 52.74 129.03
N GLN A 253 -12.07 53.50 128.01
CA GLN A 253 -12.13 54.96 128.04
C GLN A 253 -13.04 55.47 129.16
N GLY A 254 -14.25 54.90 129.30
CA GLY A 254 -15.16 55.23 130.39
C GLY A 254 -14.57 54.90 131.77
N SER A 255 -13.83 53.80 131.88
CA SER A 255 -13.11 53.43 133.10
C SER A 255 -11.98 54.42 133.45
N ILE A 256 -11.22 54.87 132.45
CA ILE A 256 -10.16 55.88 132.60
C ILE A 256 -10.76 57.23 133.04
N GLU A 257 -11.90 57.62 132.48
CA GLU A 257 -12.59 58.87 132.82
C GLU A 257 -13.10 58.87 134.27
N LEU A 258 -13.57 57.71 134.75
CA LEU A 258 -13.96 57.50 136.15
C LEU A 258 -12.75 57.63 137.09
N VAL A 259 -11.60 57.04 136.73
CA VAL A 259 -10.35 57.16 137.49
C VAL A 259 -9.86 58.62 137.53
N LEU A 260 -9.95 59.35 136.42
CA LEU A 260 -9.59 60.77 136.36
C LEU A 260 -10.52 61.64 137.21
N LYS A 261 -11.82 61.33 137.31
CA LYS A 261 -12.75 62.00 138.23
C LYS A 261 -12.44 61.75 139.70
N ILE A 262 -11.91 60.57 140.05
CA ILE A 262 -11.53 60.22 141.42
C ILE A 262 -10.22 60.92 141.84
N LEU A 263 -9.28 61.10 140.91
CA LEU A 263 -7.99 61.76 141.17
C LEU A 263 -8.06 63.29 141.30
N ASN A 264 -9.14 63.92 140.83
CA ASN A 264 -9.33 65.38 140.84
C ASN A 264 -10.12 65.91 142.07
N LYS A 265 -10.17 65.15 143.17
CA LYS A 265 -10.92 65.48 144.39
C LYS A 265 -10.06 65.27 145.63
#